data_AF-A0A4Y7JRI4-F1
#
_entry.id   AF-A0A4Y7JRI4-F1
#
_cell.length_a   1.000
_cell.length_b   1.000
_cell.length_c   1.000
_cell.angle_alpha   90.00
_cell.angle_beta   90.00
_cell.angle_gamma   90.00
#
_symmetry.space_group_name_H-M   'P 1'
#
loop_
_entity.id
_entity.type
_entity.pdbx_description
1 polymer ?
#
loop_
_entity_poly.entity_id
_entity_poly.type
_entity_poly.pdbx_seq_one_letter_code
_entity_poly.pdbx_strand_id
1 'polypeptide(L)'
;MTDDVQYTLRVEIIPIEDLQVSSPAGFKIVILKGKFVDGLLQLVPEGLEVLGAMVEDLGDAHPKSVEEVFESPKSESYIWDIPAPC
;
A
#
# COMPACT_ATOMS: atom_id res chain seq x y z
N MET A 1 -3.64 -3.99 3.48
CA MET A 1 -4.29 -3.33 4.64
C MET A 1 -5.39 -4.23 5.16
N THR A 2 -5.74 -4.13 6.44
CA THR A 2 -6.82 -4.94 7.04
C THR A 2 -7.63 -4.13 8.03
N ASP A 3 -8.92 -4.42 8.11
CA ASP A 3 -9.85 -3.94 9.13
C ASP A 3 -10.10 -4.99 10.23
N ASP A 4 -9.19 -5.96 10.38
CA ASP A 4 -9.28 -7.16 11.22
C ASP A 4 -10.21 -8.26 10.68
N VAL A 5 -11.07 -7.94 9.71
CA VAL A 5 -11.98 -8.91 9.09
C VAL A 5 -11.45 -9.37 7.74
N GLN A 6 -10.88 -8.46 6.95
CA GLN A 6 -10.53 -8.70 5.55
C GLN A 6 -9.21 -8.03 5.16
N TYR A 7 -8.54 -8.60 4.16
CA TYR A 7 -7.35 -7.99 3.56
C TYR A 7 -7.71 -7.28 2.25
N THR A 8 -7.29 -6.03 2.12
CA THR A 8 -7.45 -5.22 0.91
C THR A 8 -6.08 -4.78 0.38
N LEU A 9 -5.89 -4.94 -0.93
CA LEU A 9 -4.77 -4.39 -1.68
C LEU A 9 -5.02 -2.92 -2.01
N ARG A 10 -3.96 -2.11 -1.99
CA ARG A 10 -4.05 -0.68 -2.22
C ARG A 10 -2.96 -0.22 -3.18
N VAL A 11 -3.20 0.90 -3.83
CA VAL A 11 -2.18 1.65 -4.56
C VAL A 11 -2.24 3.13 -4.17
N GLU A 12 -1.08 3.74 -3.95
CA GLU A 12 -0.97 5.19 -3.84
C GLU A 12 -0.94 5.78 -5.24
N ILE A 13 -1.98 6.54 -5.60
CA ILE A 13 -2.01 7.24 -6.90
C ILE A 13 -1.22 8.55 -6.83
N ILE A 14 -1.18 9.16 -5.65
CA ILE A 14 -0.37 10.32 -5.32
C ILE A 14 0.46 9.92 -4.09
N PRO A 15 1.77 10.21 -4.05
CA PRO A 15 2.62 9.88 -2.91
C PRO A 15 2.06 10.46 -1.61
N ILE A 16 2.04 9.65 -0.56
CA ILE A 16 1.59 10.06 0.78
C ILE A 16 2.82 10.13 1.69
N GLU A 17 3.25 11.34 2.05
CA GLU A 17 4.51 11.54 2.81
C GLU A 17 4.54 10.82 4.16
N ASP A 18 3.38 10.72 4.82
CA ASP A 18 3.23 10.05 6.11
C ASP A 18 3.26 8.52 6.02
N LEU A 19 3.12 7.96 4.80
CA LEU A 19 3.09 6.53 4.55
C LEU A 19 4.33 6.12 3.75
N GLN A 20 5.49 6.26 4.38
CA GLN A 20 6.77 5.91 3.77
C GLN A 20 6.87 4.40 3.50
N VAL A 21 7.68 4.03 2.50
CA VAL A 21 7.98 2.63 2.16
C VAL A 21 8.60 1.88 3.34
N SER A 22 9.36 2.60 4.18
CA SER A 22 9.95 2.09 5.41
C SER A 22 9.05 2.26 6.65
N SER A 23 7.78 2.61 6.47
CA SER A 23 6.86 2.71 7.61
C SER A 23 6.72 1.35 8.30
N PRO A 24 6.72 1.32 9.64
CA PRO A 24 6.58 0.08 10.38
C PRO A 24 5.31 -0.71 10.00
N ALA A 25 5.43 -2.03 10.01
CA ALA A 25 4.26 -2.90 9.87
C ALA A 25 3.25 -2.63 11.01
N GLY A 26 1.96 -2.82 10.73
CA GLY A 26 0.91 -2.57 11.71
C GLY A 26 0.54 -1.09 11.91
N PHE A 27 0.98 -0.21 11.02
CA PHE A 27 0.57 1.20 11.03
C PHE A 27 -0.95 1.35 10.89
N LYS A 28 -1.58 2.05 11.86
CA LYS A 28 -3.00 2.36 11.81
C LYS A 28 -3.26 3.65 11.05
N ILE A 29 -4.23 3.58 10.14
CA ILE A 29 -4.65 4.70 9.30
C ILE A 29 -6.18 4.75 9.23
N VAL A 30 -6.72 5.95 9.05
CA VAL A 30 -8.12 6.20 8.75
C VAL A 30 -8.24 6.60 7.30
N ILE A 31 -9.15 5.95 6.58
CA ILE A 31 -9.49 6.29 5.20
C ILE A 31 -10.83 7.01 5.22
N LEU A 32 -10.81 8.31 4.91
CA LEU A 32 -11.99 9.17 4.77
C LEU A 32 -12.47 9.21 3.32
N LYS A 33 -11.56 9.07 2.36
CA LYS A 33 -11.87 9.13 0.93
C LYS A 33 -10.94 8.23 0.12
N GLY A 34 -11.52 7.50 -0.82
CA GLY A 34 -10.79 6.64 -1.75
C GLY A 34 -11.71 6.12 -2.84
N LYS A 35 -11.14 5.42 -3.82
CA LYS A 35 -11.89 4.75 -4.88
C LYS A 35 -11.43 3.32 -5.03
N PHE A 36 -12.36 2.41 -5.27
CA PHE A 36 -12.04 1.05 -5.69
C PHE A 36 -12.06 0.99 -7.22
N VAL A 37 -10.94 0.57 -7.79
CA VAL A 37 -10.77 0.36 -9.24
C VAL A 37 -10.06 -0.98 -9.42
N ASP A 38 -10.64 -1.89 -10.18
CA ASP A 38 -10.10 -3.23 -10.45
C ASP A 38 -9.70 -4.03 -9.18
N GLY A 39 -10.47 -3.87 -8.10
CA GLY A 39 -10.22 -4.53 -6.82
C GLY A 39 -9.10 -3.91 -5.98
N LEU A 40 -8.49 -2.82 -6.44
CA LEU A 40 -7.49 -2.05 -5.71
C LEU A 40 -8.11 -0.79 -5.11
N LEU A 41 -7.80 -0.53 -3.83
CA LEU A 41 -8.12 0.74 -3.22
C LEU A 41 -7.09 1.80 -3.62
N GLN A 42 -7.53 2.78 -4.40
CA GLN A 42 -6.75 3.96 -4.77
C GLN A 42 -6.84 4.99 -3.64
N LEU A 43 -5.69 5.26 -3.02
CA LEU A 43 -5.56 6.29 -1.99
C LEU A 43 -5.12 7.63 -2.57
N VAL A 44 -5.64 8.68 -1.93
CA VAL A 44 -5.25 10.07 -2.13
C VAL A 44 -4.91 10.68 -0.76
N PRO A 45 -3.92 11.57 -0.68
CA PRO A 45 -3.47 12.12 0.60
C PRO A 45 -4.58 12.88 1.34
N GLU A 46 -5.49 13.57 0.63
CA GLU A 46 -6.58 14.33 1.25
C GLU A 46 -7.65 13.43 1.91
N GLY A 47 -7.60 12.12 1.63
CA GLY A 47 -8.53 11.12 2.13
C GLY A 47 -7.93 10.23 3.20
N LEU A 48 -6.71 10.47 3.65
CA LEU A 48 -6.00 9.62 4.58
C LEU A 48 -5.57 10.41 5.82
N GLU A 49 -5.78 9.83 7.00
CA GLU A 49 -5.21 10.31 8.25
C GLU A 49 -4.41 9.18 8.89
N VAL A 50 -3.18 9.48 9.28
CA VAL A 50 -2.28 8.53 9.91
C VAL A 50 -2.39 8.63 11.42
N LEU A 51 -2.78 7.54 12.08
CA LEU A 51 -3.00 7.54 13.54
C LEU A 51 -1.71 7.28 14.34
N GLY A 52 -0.60 6.96 13.67
CA GLY A 52 0.73 6.78 14.29
C GLY A 52 0.87 5.60 15.24
N ALA A 53 -0.20 4.83 15.49
CA ALA A 53 -0.16 3.62 16.29
C ALA A 53 0.41 2.45 15.49
N MET A 54 1.43 1.80 16.04
CA MET A 54 2.09 0.61 15.49
C MET A 54 1.67 -0.63 16.29
N VAL A 55 1.60 -1.79 15.64
CA VAL A 55 1.39 -3.09 16.29
C VAL A 55 2.72 -3.81 16.37
N GLU A 56 3.25 -3.95 17.58
CA GLU A 56 4.61 -4.46 17.85
C GLU A 56 4.82 -5.88 17.31
N ASP A 57 3.84 -6.78 17.51
CA ASP A 57 3.90 -8.18 17.05
C ASP A 57 4.06 -8.33 15.53
N LEU A 58 3.60 -7.36 14.73
CA LEU A 58 3.78 -7.35 13.26
C LEU A 58 5.17 -6.85 12.85
N GLY A 59 5.82 -6.03 13.69
CA GLY A 59 7.20 -5.61 13.51
C GLY A 59 8.20 -6.74 13.77
N ASP A 60 7.92 -7.61 14.74
CA ASP A 60 8.79 -8.76 15.06
C ASP A 60 8.69 -9.90 14.03
N ALA A 61 7.55 -10.00 13.34
CA ALA A 61 7.35 -10.90 12.19
C ALA A 61 8.01 -10.39 10.89
N HIS A 62 8.77 -9.29 10.95
CA HIS A 62 9.56 -8.73 9.85
C HIS A 62 11.06 -9.06 10.01
N PRO A 63 11.50 -10.33 10.04
CA PRO A 63 12.91 -10.63 10.04
C PRO A 63 13.49 -10.41 8.64
N LYS A 64 14.39 -9.42 8.52
CA LYS A 64 15.51 -9.42 7.56
C LYS A 64 15.17 -9.39 6.05
N SER A 65 14.08 -8.74 5.65
CA SER A 65 13.77 -8.53 4.21
C SER A 65 14.25 -7.19 3.65
N VAL A 66 14.80 -6.30 4.50
CA VAL A 66 15.32 -4.97 4.10
C VAL A 66 16.78 -5.06 3.63
N GLU A 67 17.08 -6.03 2.77
CA GLU A 67 18.29 -6.03 1.94
C GLU A 67 17.96 -6.40 0.48
N GLU A 68 16.68 -6.34 0.10
CA GLU A 68 16.34 -6.24 -1.32
C GLU A 68 16.30 -4.74 -1.67
N VAL A 69 17.50 -4.24 -1.98
CA VAL A 69 17.66 -3.05 -2.84
C VAL A 69 16.66 -3.25 -3.98
N PHE A 70 15.65 -2.38 -4.07
CA PHE A 70 14.90 -2.18 -5.31
C PHE A 70 15.95 -1.71 -6.33
N GLU A 71 16.60 -2.64 -7.02
CA GLU A 71 17.12 -2.36 -8.35
C GLU A 71 15.90 -1.81 -9.08
N SER A 72 15.93 -0.51 -9.38
CA SER A 72 14.92 0.11 -10.21
C SER A 72 14.81 -0.76 -11.46
N PRO A 73 13.64 -1.34 -11.79
CA PRO A 73 13.55 -2.21 -12.94
C PRO A 73 14.00 -1.38 -14.14
N LYS A 74 15.14 -1.76 -14.72
CA LYS A 74 15.58 -1.25 -16.02
C LYS A 74 14.46 -1.61 -16.99
N SER A 75 13.63 -0.62 -17.31
CA SER A 75 12.80 -0.55 -18.50
C SER A 75 12.32 -1.92 -19.04
N GLU A 76 11.29 -2.49 -18.43
CA GLU A 76 10.41 -3.41 -19.14
C GLU A 76 8.97 -3.00 -18.86
N SER A 77 8.33 -2.42 -19.88
CA SER A 77 6.94 -2.02 -19.84
C SER A 77 6.06 -3.27 -19.85
N TYR A 78 5.57 -3.68 -18.69
CA TYR A 78 4.47 -4.64 -18.63
C TYR A 78 3.19 -3.92 -19.07
N ILE A 79 2.85 -4.07 -20.34
CA ILE A 79 1.51 -3.79 -20.86
C ILE A 79 0.61 -4.85 -20.24
N TRP A 80 -0.29 -4.44 -19.35
CA TRP A 80 -1.40 -5.29 -18.97
C TRP A 80 -2.35 -5.36 -20.17
N ASP A 81 -2.31 -6.46 -20.91
CA ASP A 81 -3.30 -6.77 -21.94
C ASP A 81 -4.66 -6.97 -21.26
N ILE A 82 -5.42 -5.87 -21.10
CA ILE A 82 -6.82 -5.92 -20.69
C ILE A 82 -7.62 -6.34 -21.94
N PRO A 83 -8.29 -7.51 -21.94
CA PRO A 83 -9.14 -7.87 -23.07
C PRO A 83 -10.32 -6.90 -23.17
N ALA A 84 -10.51 -6.33 -24.36
CA ALA A 84 -11.60 -5.40 -24.63
C ALA A 84 -12.98 -6.08 -24.40
N PRO A 85 -13.95 -5.40 -23.78
CA PRO A 85 -15.29 -5.94 -23.62
C PRO A 85 -15.99 -6.04 -24.99
N CYS A 86 -16.66 -7.16 -25.24
CA CYS A 86 -17.53 -7.40 -26.40
C CYS A 86 -18.84 -6.60 -26.32
#